data_AF-A0A248K401-F1
#
_entry.id   AF-A0A248K401-F1
#
_cell.length_a   1.000
_cell.length_b   1.000
_cell.length_c   1.000
_cell.angle_alpha   90.00
_cell.angle_beta   90.00
_cell.angle_gamma   90.00
#
_symmetry.space_group_name_H-M   'P 1'
#
loop_
_entity.id
_entity.type
_entity.pdbx_description
1 polymer ?
#
loop_
_entity_poly.entity_id
_entity_poly.type
_entity_poly.pdbx_seq_one_letter_code
_entity_poly.pdbx_strand_id
1 'polypeptide(L)'
;MRFLLGVLMLVISGSALATIDVMPFKDEAQEQQFRQLTEQLRCPKCQNNSIADSDSMIATDLRQKVYELMQEGRSRQEIVDYMVARYGNFITYDPPLTPLTVLLWVLPLVATGAGGWVIFARTRRRVRIRQDVFAGGIPAAGPRAGVGMYLPGVVIALGVAATSYSLTGSYQQVRNWQQATAQTPGLLARALDPQAQPLDEEEMARLALGLRTRLQKDAGNVEGWLMLGRTGMVLGNASTATEAYANAYRLDPKNSDAASGYAEALTRSSDPEDNRRGGELLRQLVRSDHASVRVLSLYAFNAFEQQRFGEAVAAWKMMLKLLPADDTRRAVIERSIRQAMAQQGR
;
A
#
# COMPACT_ATOMS: atom_id res chain seq x y z
N MET A 1 -25.88 43.77 -22.92
CA MET A 1 -24.78 42.78 -22.99
C MET A 1 -23.80 42.84 -21.83
N ARG A 2 -23.23 44.00 -21.48
CA ARG A 2 -22.22 44.12 -20.39
C ARG A 2 -22.76 43.74 -18.99
N PHE A 3 -24.00 44.11 -18.70
CA PHE A 3 -24.67 43.76 -17.43
C PHE A 3 -24.99 42.26 -17.32
N LEU A 4 -25.38 41.65 -18.45
CA LEU A 4 -25.64 40.21 -18.55
C LEU A 4 -24.36 39.38 -18.39
N LEU A 5 -23.25 39.85 -18.94
CA LEU A 5 -21.93 39.23 -18.73
C LEU A 5 -21.47 39.34 -17.26
N GLY A 6 -21.75 40.48 -16.60
CA GLY A 6 -21.42 40.68 -15.19
C GLY A 6 -22.20 39.74 -14.26
N VAL A 7 -23.50 39.59 -14.50
CA VAL A 7 -24.35 38.65 -13.72
C VAL A 7 -23.95 37.20 -13.99
N LEU A 8 -23.63 36.85 -15.24
CA LEU A 8 -23.16 35.51 -15.58
C LEU A 8 -21.83 35.15 -14.89
N MET A 9 -20.87 36.08 -14.85
CA MET A 9 -19.61 35.86 -14.11
C MET A 9 -19.82 35.74 -12.60
N LEU A 10 -20.74 36.51 -12.01
CA LEU A 10 -21.05 36.43 -10.57
C LEU A 10 -21.67 35.07 -10.19
N VAL A 11 -22.53 34.52 -11.06
CA VAL A 11 -23.16 33.20 -10.85
C VAL A 11 -22.14 32.07 -10.98
N ILE A 12 -21.15 32.21 -11.87
CA ILE A 12 -20.07 31.21 -12.03
C ILE A 12 -19.13 31.22 -10.82
N SER A 13 -18.89 32.36 -10.17
CA SER A 13 -18.07 32.46 -8.95
C SER A 13 -18.69 31.80 -7.71
N GLY A 14 -20.00 31.55 -7.68
CA GLY A 14 -20.69 30.90 -6.55
C GLY A 14 -20.60 29.36 -6.54
N SER A 15 -20.00 28.75 -7.56
CA SER A 15 -19.97 27.29 -7.74
C SER A 15 -18.67 26.67 -7.21
N ALA A 16 -18.31 26.93 -5.95
CA ALA A 16 -17.25 26.21 -5.25
C ALA A 16 -17.89 25.25 -4.24
N LEU A 17 -18.30 24.07 -4.71
CA LEU A 17 -18.65 22.96 -3.83
C LEU A 17 -17.33 22.34 -3.32
N ALA A 18 -16.88 22.78 -2.15
CA ALA A 18 -15.81 22.08 -1.44
C ALA A 18 -16.40 20.78 -0.87
N THR A 19 -15.99 19.64 -1.42
CA THR A 19 -16.24 18.33 -0.82
C THR A 19 -15.30 18.20 0.39
N ILE A 20 -15.72 18.73 1.54
CA ILE A 20 -15.01 18.51 2.79
C ILE A 20 -15.65 17.27 3.40
N ASP A 21 -14.90 16.19 3.50
CA ASP A 21 -15.36 14.96 4.15
C ASP A 21 -15.60 15.26 5.64
N VAL A 22 -16.86 15.58 5.99
CA VAL A 22 -17.26 15.83 7.37
C VAL A 22 -17.39 14.48 8.08
N MET A 23 -16.34 14.09 8.79
CA MET A 23 -16.34 12.90 9.64
C MET A 23 -17.09 13.18 10.96
N PRO A 24 -18.03 12.32 11.38
CA PRO A 24 -18.78 12.51 12.62
C PRO A 24 -17.95 12.05 13.84
N PHE A 25 -17.51 12.98 14.67
CA PHE A 25 -16.81 12.68 15.93
C PHE A 25 -17.78 12.63 17.12
N LYS A 26 -17.44 11.83 18.14
CA LYS A 26 -18.21 11.68 19.37
C LYS A 26 -18.17 12.94 20.24
N ASP A 27 -17.01 13.57 20.31
CA ASP A 27 -16.75 14.79 21.08
C ASP A 27 -15.61 15.61 20.45
N GLU A 28 -15.44 16.84 20.92
CA GLU A 28 -14.40 17.76 20.43
C GLU A 28 -12.98 17.24 20.72
N ALA A 29 -12.81 16.49 21.81
CA ALA A 29 -11.52 15.89 22.15
C ALA A 29 -11.09 14.82 21.13
N GLN A 30 -12.02 14.01 20.65
CA GLN A 30 -11.79 13.01 19.61
C GLN A 30 -11.45 13.68 18.28
N GLU A 31 -12.12 14.77 17.91
CA GLU A 31 -11.77 15.54 16.71
C GLU A 31 -10.36 16.13 16.82
N GLN A 32 -10.01 16.72 17.95
CA GLN A 32 -8.66 17.26 18.17
C GLN A 32 -7.59 16.17 18.10
N GLN A 33 -7.84 15.01 18.69
CA GLN A 33 -6.93 13.87 18.62
C GLN A 33 -6.74 13.40 17.17
N PHE A 34 -7.81 13.38 16.37
CA PHE A 34 -7.75 13.04 14.96
C PHE A 34 -6.92 14.05 14.16
N ARG A 35 -7.13 15.36 14.37
CA ARG A 35 -6.35 16.42 13.73
C ARG A 35 -4.86 16.32 14.07
N GLN A 36 -4.51 16.17 15.35
CA GLN A 36 -3.11 16.04 15.77
C GLN A 36 -2.43 14.80 15.17
N LEU A 37 -3.17 13.68 15.10
CA LEU A 37 -2.63 12.43 14.56
C LEU A 37 -2.42 12.52 13.04
N THR A 38 -3.35 13.13 12.32
CA THR A 38 -3.26 13.30 10.86
C THR A 38 -2.20 14.33 10.44
N GLU A 39 -1.91 15.33 11.26
CA GLU A 39 -0.77 16.25 11.05
C GLU A 39 0.59 15.57 11.25
N GLN A 40 0.67 14.61 12.18
CA GLN A 40 1.92 13.88 12.48
C GLN A 40 2.24 12.77 11.50
N LEU A 41 1.24 12.31 10.75
CA LEU A 41 1.40 11.27 9.74
C LEU A 41 1.66 11.92 8.37
N ARG A 42 2.70 11.46 7.67
CA ARG A 42 3.11 11.88 6.33
C ARG A 42 2.41 11.05 5.26
N CYS A 43 2.09 11.67 4.13
CA CYS A 43 1.66 10.94 2.94
C CYS A 43 2.87 10.25 2.26
N PRO A 44 2.88 8.90 2.10
CA PRO A 44 3.97 8.15 1.46
C PRO A 44 4.31 8.50 0.02
N LYS A 45 3.33 9.03 -0.71
CA LYS A 45 3.43 9.28 -2.15
C LYS A 45 3.53 10.76 -2.48
N CYS A 46 3.39 11.61 -1.47
CA CYS A 46 3.36 13.05 -1.63
C CYS A 46 4.71 13.65 -1.25
N GLN A 47 4.99 14.87 -1.73
CA GLN A 47 6.23 15.56 -1.40
C GLN A 47 6.18 16.10 0.03
N ASN A 48 6.50 15.26 1.01
CA ASN A 48 6.69 15.65 2.41
C ASN A 48 5.51 16.46 3.01
N ASN A 49 4.28 16.10 2.63
CA ASN A 49 3.06 16.67 3.19
C ASN A 49 2.48 15.74 4.25
N SER A 50 1.79 16.31 5.25
CA SER A 50 0.98 15.53 6.18
C SER A 50 -0.20 14.88 5.43
N ILE A 51 -0.82 13.86 6.02
CA ILE A 51 -2.07 13.31 5.48
C ILE A 51 -3.25 14.25 5.74
N ALA A 52 -3.12 15.21 6.67
CA ALA A 52 -4.09 16.28 6.87
C ALA A 52 -4.10 17.28 5.70
N ASP A 53 -2.92 17.70 5.22
CA ASP A 53 -2.76 18.76 4.20
C ASP A 53 -2.77 18.26 2.75
N SER A 54 -2.69 16.95 2.55
CA SER A 54 -2.60 16.37 1.21
C SER A 54 -3.95 15.92 0.68
N ASP A 55 -4.29 16.36 -0.53
CA ASP A 55 -5.51 15.95 -1.26
C ASP A 55 -5.32 14.70 -2.14
N SER A 56 -4.21 13.97 -1.97
CA SER A 56 -3.98 12.73 -2.72
C SER A 56 -4.95 11.63 -2.27
N MET A 57 -5.34 10.75 -3.20
CA MET A 57 -6.19 9.57 -2.90
C MET A 57 -5.66 8.73 -1.73
N ILE A 58 -4.34 8.51 -1.67
CA ILE A 58 -3.73 7.77 -0.55
C ILE A 58 -3.84 8.50 0.80
N ALA A 59 -3.81 9.83 0.82
CA ALA A 59 -3.97 10.60 2.05
C ALA A 59 -5.41 10.52 2.56
N THR A 60 -6.39 10.51 1.66
CA THR A 60 -7.80 10.25 2.01
C THR A 60 -7.98 8.86 2.61
N ASP A 61 -7.44 7.81 1.97
CA ASP A 61 -7.50 6.44 2.51
C ASP A 61 -6.83 6.33 3.89
N LEU A 62 -5.70 7.00 4.08
CA LEU A 62 -4.98 7.01 5.36
C LEU A 62 -5.76 7.75 6.45
N ARG A 63 -6.36 8.91 6.15
CA ARG A 63 -7.24 9.64 7.07
C ARG A 63 -8.44 8.78 7.47
N GLN A 64 -9.06 8.11 6.51
CA GLN A 64 -10.17 7.19 6.78
C GLN A 64 -9.73 6.05 7.70
N LYS A 65 -8.56 5.46 7.47
CA LYS A 65 -8.07 4.37 8.32
C LYS A 65 -7.71 4.83 9.74
N VAL A 66 -7.13 6.02 9.89
CA VAL A 66 -6.90 6.63 11.21
C VAL A 66 -8.22 6.80 11.94
N TYR A 67 -9.24 7.31 11.26
CA TYR A 67 -10.57 7.52 11.82
C TYR A 67 -11.21 6.20 12.30
N GLU A 68 -11.17 5.15 11.47
CA GLU A 68 -11.65 3.81 11.85
C GLU A 68 -10.98 3.30 13.13
N LEU A 69 -9.65 3.33 13.19
CA LEU A 69 -8.91 2.84 14.35
C LEU A 69 -9.20 3.66 15.62
N MET A 70 -9.45 4.97 15.48
CA MET A 70 -9.89 5.80 16.59
C MET A 70 -11.28 5.41 17.10
N GLN A 71 -12.21 5.06 16.20
CA GLN A 71 -13.54 4.59 16.58
C GLN A 71 -13.51 3.19 17.22
N GLU A 72 -12.52 2.36 16.88
CA GLU A 72 -12.23 1.10 17.58
C GLU A 72 -11.67 1.30 19.00
N GLY A 73 -11.38 2.54 19.42
CA GLY A 73 -10.83 2.86 20.74
C GLY A 73 -9.32 2.61 20.86
N ARG A 74 -8.59 2.52 19.74
CA ARG A 74 -7.13 2.40 19.74
C ARG A 74 -6.48 3.68 20.28
N SER A 75 -5.40 3.51 21.04
CA SER A 75 -4.59 4.64 21.49
C SER A 75 -3.79 5.25 20.32
N ARG A 76 -3.37 6.52 20.50
CA ARG A 76 -2.53 7.22 19.51
C ARG A 76 -1.29 6.40 19.11
N GLN A 77 -0.63 5.79 20.09
CA GLN A 77 0.59 5.01 19.83
C GLN A 77 0.28 3.75 19.02
N GLU A 78 -0.78 3.02 19.34
CA GLU A 78 -1.20 1.83 18.58
C GLU A 78 -1.55 2.18 17.13
N ILE A 79 -2.17 3.34 16.90
CA ILE A 79 -2.48 3.79 15.54
C ILE A 79 -1.19 4.11 14.78
N VAL A 80 -0.26 4.84 15.38
CA VAL A 80 1.05 5.14 14.76
C VAL A 80 1.81 3.85 14.48
N ASP A 81 1.85 2.91 15.43
CA ASP A 81 2.54 1.64 15.28
C ASP A 81 1.93 0.80 14.16
N TYR A 82 0.59 0.78 14.01
CA TYR A 82 -0.10 0.16 12.89
C TYR A 82 0.31 0.79 11.55
N MET A 83 0.33 2.12 11.49
CA MET A 83 0.72 2.86 10.30
C MET A 83 2.19 2.58 9.94
N VAL A 84 3.09 2.57 10.92
CA VAL A 84 4.51 2.25 10.73
C VAL A 84 4.72 0.80 10.31
N ALA A 85 3.97 -0.16 10.88
CA ALA A 85 4.07 -1.56 10.50
C ALA A 85 3.65 -1.79 9.03
N ARG A 86 2.66 -1.04 8.54
CA ARG A 86 2.12 -1.19 7.19
C ARG A 86 2.87 -0.36 6.14
N TYR A 87 3.24 0.86 6.48
CA TYR A 87 3.80 1.84 5.55
C TYR A 87 5.27 2.15 5.82
N GLY A 88 5.83 1.73 6.95
CA GLY A 88 7.23 1.96 7.33
C GLY A 88 7.45 3.25 8.12
N ASN A 89 8.66 3.42 8.66
CA ASN A 89 9.01 4.53 9.55
C ASN A 89 8.87 5.94 8.92
N PHE A 90 8.83 6.05 7.58
CA PHE A 90 8.71 7.36 6.92
C PHE A 90 7.31 7.96 7.06
N ILE A 91 6.30 7.17 7.45
CA ILE A 91 4.92 7.66 7.58
C ILE A 91 4.74 8.59 8.78
N THR A 92 5.69 8.64 9.73
CA THR A 92 5.61 9.55 10.88
C THR A 92 6.64 10.67 10.76
N TYR A 93 6.29 11.89 11.18
CA TYR A 93 7.27 12.98 11.37
C TYR A 93 8.23 12.70 12.52
N ASP A 94 7.80 11.89 13.50
CA ASP A 94 8.55 11.53 14.68
C ASP A 94 8.88 10.02 14.63
N PRO A 95 9.97 9.61 13.95
CA PRO A 95 10.34 8.21 13.82
C PRO A 95 10.78 7.63 15.18
N PRO A 96 10.46 6.36 15.47
CA PRO A 96 10.78 5.76 16.76
C PRO A 96 12.29 5.70 17.02
N LEU A 97 12.68 5.83 18.29
CA LEU A 97 14.06 5.63 18.74
C LEU A 97 14.44 4.15 18.61
N THR A 98 15.06 3.80 17.48
CA THR A 98 15.63 2.48 17.25
C THR A 98 17.05 2.40 17.85
N PRO A 99 17.57 1.20 18.17
CA PRO A 99 18.96 1.03 18.59
C PRO A 99 19.97 1.66 17.61
N LEU A 100 19.61 1.69 16.31
CA LEU A 100 20.41 2.31 15.27
C LEU A 100 20.35 3.85 15.31
N THR A 101 19.18 4.47 15.47
CA THR A 101 19.12 5.93 15.61
C THR A 101 19.96 6.34 16.81
N VAL A 102 19.86 5.62 17.92
CA VAL A 102 20.72 5.84 19.09
C VAL A 102 22.21 5.69 18.75
N LEU A 103 22.61 4.63 18.05
CA LEU A 103 24.00 4.45 17.60
C LEU A 103 24.49 5.64 16.74
N LEU A 104 23.67 6.11 15.80
CA LEU A 104 24.00 7.21 14.90
C LEU A 104 24.22 8.54 15.66
N TRP A 105 23.48 8.78 16.74
CA TRP A 105 23.67 9.97 17.59
C TRP A 105 24.83 9.82 18.59
N VAL A 106 25.09 8.60 19.08
CA VAL A 106 26.16 8.32 20.06
C VAL A 106 27.53 8.26 19.40
N LEU A 107 27.63 7.75 18.17
CA LEU A 107 28.90 7.56 17.46
C LEU A 107 29.70 8.87 17.28
N PRO A 108 29.11 10.01 16.86
CA PRO A 108 29.81 11.30 16.82
C PRO A 108 30.34 11.75 18.18
N LEU A 109 29.54 11.59 19.25
CA LEU A 109 29.96 11.96 20.60
C LEU A 109 31.16 11.13 21.07
N VAL A 110 31.11 9.83 20.85
CA VAL A 110 32.21 8.91 21.18
C VAL A 110 33.46 9.22 20.36
N ALA A 111 33.32 9.47 19.06
CA ALA A 111 34.45 9.83 18.19
C ALA A 111 35.13 11.13 18.63
N THR A 112 34.34 12.13 19.01
CA THR A 112 34.83 13.43 19.48
C THR A 112 35.52 13.30 20.84
N GLY A 113 34.93 12.53 21.76
CA GLY A 113 35.52 12.21 23.06
C GLY A 113 36.84 11.43 22.93
N ALA A 114 36.88 10.42 22.06
CA ALA A 114 38.09 9.64 21.80
C ALA A 114 39.19 10.50 21.15
N GLY A 115 38.84 11.35 20.19
CA GLY A 115 39.78 12.30 19.57
C GLY A 115 40.36 13.27 20.59
N GLY A 116 39.51 13.87 21.43
CA GLY A 116 39.93 14.75 22.52
C GLY A 116 40.83 14.06 23.54
N TRP A 117 40.50 12.82 23.92
CA TRP A 117 41.33 12.01 24.81
C TRP A 117 42.72 11.76 24.21
N VAL A 118 42.81 11.37 22.93
CA VAL A 118 44.10 11.08 22.28
C VAL A 118 44.99 12.32 22.25
N ILE A 119 44.43 13.50 21.96
CA ILE A 119 45.16 14.77 21.99
C ILE A 119 45.67 15.06 23.40
N PHE A 120 44.82 14.94 24.42
CA PHE A 120 45.17 15.15 25.82
C PHE A 120 46.24 14.17 26.34
N ALA A 121 46.11 12.89 25.98
CA ALA A 121 47.09 11.87 26.34
C ALA A 121 48.46 12.12 25.69
N ARG A 122 48.49 12.68 24.47
CA ARG A 122 49.73 13.07 23.79
C ARG A 122 50.36 14.34 24.36
N THR A 123 49.58 15.35 24.75
CA THR A 123 50.12 16.55 25.40
C THR A 123 50.66 16.26 26.81
N ARG A 124 50.10 15.27 27.52
CA ARG A 124 50.64 14.79 28.80
C ARG A 124 51.93 13.97 28.66
N ARG A 125 52.21 13.38 27.51
CA ARG A 125 53.55 12.82 27.23
C ARG A 125 54.47 14.01 27.00
N ARG A 126 55.06 14.51 28.09
CA ARG A 126 56.04 15.61 28.08
C ARG A 126 57.02 15.39 26.94
N VAL A 127 56.96 16.24 25.93
CA VAL A 127 58.09 16.41 25.02
C VAL A 127 59.23 16.88 25.92
N ARG A 128 60.23 16.02 26.15
CA ARG A 128 61.54 16.48 26.60
C ARG A 128 61.99 17.42 25.49
N ILE A 129 61.85 18.74 25.71
CA ILE A 129 62.49 19.73 24.85
C ILE A 129 63.98 19.49 25.04
N ARG A 130 64.58 18.75 24.11
CA ARG A 130 66.03 18.73 23.96
C ARG A 130 66.38 20.13 23.47
N GLN A 131 66.99 20.94 24.34
CA GLN A 131 67.52 22.24 23.96
C GLN A 131 68.73 22.00 23.07
N ASP A 132 68.47 21.76 21.78
CA ASP A 132 69.51 21.71 20.77
C ASP A 132 69.75 23.16 20.35
N VAL A 133 70.92 23.66 20.74
CA VAL A 133 71.47 24.97 20.36
C VAL A 133 71.26 25.18 18.85
N PHE A 134 70.68 26.32 18.47
CA PHE A 134 70.36 26.68 17.09
C PHE A 134 71.62 26.65 16.20
N ALA A 135 71.87 25.51 15.53
CA ALA A 135 72.68 25.43 14.33
C ALA A 135 71.72 25.46 13.13
N GLY A 136 71.87 26.46 12.27
CA GLY A 136 70.99 26.71 11.13
C GLY A 136 70.90 25.52 10.18
N GLY A 137 69.72 24.91 10.13
CA GLY A 137 69.34 23.91 9.14
C GLY A 137 67.82 23.78 9.15
N ILE A 138 67.19 23.77 7.97
CA ILE A 138 65.75 23.56 7.83
C ILE A 138 65.43 22.22 8.51
N PRO A 139 64.51 22.15 9.49
CA PRO A 139 64.18 20.89 10.13
C PRO A 139 63.66 19.91 9.08
N ALA A 140 64.30 18.74 8.97
CA ALA A 140 63.84 17.69 8.08
C ALA A 140 62.39 17.32 8.44
N ALA A 141 61.53 17.21 7.42
CA ALA A 141 60.12 16.87 7.61
C ALA A 141 60.02 15.59 8.47
N GLY A 142 59.36 15.71 9.63
CA GLY A 142 59.18 14.60 10.56
C GLY A 142 58.52 13.39 9.87
N PRO A 143 58.73 12.16 10.38
CA PRO A 143 58.23 10.96 9.73
C PRO A 143 56.70 11.05 9.56
N ARG A 144 56.25 11.01 8.30
CA ARG A 144 54.83 10.98 7.95
C ARG A 144 54.21 9.75 8.63
N ALA A 145 53.10 9.92 9.34
CA ALA A 145 52.38 8.80 9.95
C ALA A 145 52.10 7.74 8.88
N GLY A 146 52.64 6.53 9.08
CA GLY A 146 52.48 5.44 8.12
C GLY A 146 51.00 5.06 7.97
N VAL A 147 50.61 4.62 6.77
CA VAL A 147 49.23 4.22 6.41
C VAL A 147 48.63 3.23 7.43
N GLY A 148 49.47 2.41 8.08
CA GLY A 148 49.06 1.50 9.16
C GLY A 148 48.38 2.16 10.37
N MET A 149 48.59 3.46 10.61
CA MET A 149 47.90 4.18 11.70
C MET A 149 46.40 4.37 11.42
N TYR A 150 45.98 4.41 10.15
CA TYR A 150 44.58 4.58 9.76
C TYR A 150 43.81 3.26 9.63
N LEU A 151 44.54 2.14 9.53
CA LEU A 151 43.96 0.81 9.29
C LEU A 151 42.89 0.41 10.33
N PRO A 152 43.10 0.59 11.65
CA PRO A 152 42.08 0.27 12.65
C PRO A 152 40.82 1.12 12.50
N GLY A 153 40.97 2.40 12.18
CA GLY A 153 39.85 3.32 11.96
C GLY A 153 39.03 2.93 10.73
N VAL A 154 39.68 2.53 9.63
CA VAL A 154 39.01 2.05 8.42
C VAL A 154 38.27 0.74 8.67
N VAL A 155 38.89 -0.22 9.39
CA VAL A 155 38.25 -1.49 9.73
C VAL A 155 37.02 -1.26 10.62
N ILE A 156 37.12 -0.38 11.63
CA ILE A 156 35.98 -0.01 12.47
C ILE A 156 34.88 0.66 11.63
N ALA A 157 35.24 1.62 10.77
CA ALA A 157 34.28 2.31 9.90
C ALA A 157 33.54 1.34 8.97
N LEU A 158 34.26 0.41 8.32
CA LEU A 158 33.66 -0.61 7.47
C LEU A 158 32.80 -1.59 8.26
N GLY A 159 33.22 -1.99 9.46
CA GLY A 159 32.44 -2.86 10.35
C GLY A 159 31.13 -2.20 10.77
N VAL A 160 31.18 -0.93 11.21
CA VAL A 160 29.99 -0.15 11.58
C VAL A 160 29.07 0.04 10.37
N ALA A 161 29.62 0.36 9.19
CA ALA A 161 28.84 0.50 7.96
C ALA A 161 28.15 -0.81 7.55
N ALA A 162 28.87 -1.94 7.56
CA ALA A 162 28.32 -3.25 7.22
C ALA A 162 27.24 -3.70 8.21
N THR A 163 27.46 -3.45 9.51
CA THR A 163 26.49 -3.76 10.56
C THR A 163 25.24 -2.90 10.43
N SER A 164 25.42 -1.58 10.23
CA SER A 164 24.33 -0.64 9.96
C SER A 164 23.50 -1.07 8.75
N TYR A 165 24.14 -1.34 7.61
CA TYR A 165 23.46 -1.83 6.41
C TYR A 165 22.76 -3.17 6.62
N SER A 166 23.31 -4.07 7.44
CA SER A 166 22.67 -5.36 7.69
C SER A 166 21.43 -5.24 8.59
N LEU A 167 21.40 -4.25 9.48
CA LEU A 167 20.28 -4.00 10.39
C LEU A 167 19.18 -3.14 9.78
N THR A 168 19.52 -2.19 8.89
CA THR A 168 18.53 -1.30 8.25
C THR A 168 18.29 -1.56 6.79
N GLY A 169 19.21 -2.23 6.12
CA GLY A 169 19.10 -2.47 4.70
C GLY A 169 17.92 -3.38 4.43
N SER A 170 17.11 -3.00 3.45
CA SER A 170 16.07 -3.86 2.89
C SER A 170 16.65 -5.07 2.13
N TYR A 171 17.91 -5.46 2.38
CA TYR A 171 18.57 -6.58 1.72
C TYR A 171 17.77 -7.87 1.85
N GLN A 172 17.16 -8.13 3.01
CA GLN A 172 16.28 -9.29 3.17
C GLN A 172 15.04 -9.20 2.28
N GLN A 173 14.41 -8.03 2.18
CA GLN A 173 13.25 -7.82 1.32
C GLN A 173 13.62 -7.97 -0.17
N VAL A 174 14.82 -7.49 -0.56
CA VAL A 174 15.36 -7.65 -1.91
C VAL A 174 15.62 -9.13 -2.21
N ARG A 175 16.21 -9.89 -1.27
CA ARG A 175 16.41 -11.34 -1.44
C ARG A 175 15.08 -12.08 -1.58
N ASN A 176 14.10 -11.77 -0.73
CA ASN A 176 12.77 -12.37 -0.80
C ASN A 176 12.09 -12.05 -2.13
N TRP A 177 12.17 -10.80 -2.60
CA TRP A 177 11.65 -10.38 -3.90
C TRP A 177 12.36 -11.09 -5.07
N GLN A 178 13.69 -11.22 -5.02
CA GLN A 178 14.46 -11.97 -6.02
C GLN A 178 14.05 -13.44 -6.07
N GLN A 179 13.91 -14.08 -4.91
CA GLN A 179 13.45 -15.47 -4.80
C GLN A 179 12.03 -15.64 -5.34
N ALA A 180 11.09 -14.78 -4.94
CA ALA A 180 9.71 -14.81 -5.44
C ALA A 180 9.65 -14.65 -6.97
N THR A 181 10.45 -13.73 -7.53
CA THR A 181 10.53 -13.48 -8.98
C THR A 181 11.18 -14.65 -9.74
N ALA A 182 12.18 -15.30 -9.14
CA ALA A 182 12.83 -16.47 -9.71
C ALA A 182 11.92 -17.71 -9.71
N GLN A 183 11.15 -17.92 -8.63
CA GLN A 183 10.25 -19.07 -8.46
C GLN A 183 8.94 -18.93 -9.23
N THR A 184 8.56 -17.72 -9.65
CA THR A 184 7.29 -17.43 -10.33
C THR A 184 6.94 -18.37 -11.50
N PRO A 185 7.84 -18.78 -12.42
CA PRO A 185 7.46 -19.68 -13.52
C PRO A 185 7.01 -21.05 -13.01
N GLY A 186 7.68 -21.58 -11.98
CA GLY A 186 7.35 -22.87 -11.38
C GLY A 186 6.04 -22.79 -10.61
N LEU A 187 5.83 -21.73 -9.82
CA LEU A 187 4.56 -21.50 -9.12
C LEU A 187 3.41 -21.32 -10.11
N LEU A 188 3.61 -20.60 -11.20
CA LEU A 188 2.61 -20.41 -12.26
C LEU A 188 2.29 -21.72 -12.97
N ALA A 189 3.30 -22.51 -13.34
CA ALA A 189 3.09 -23.81 -13.98
C ALA A 189 2.28 -24.75 -13.07
N ARG A 190 2.58 -24.75 -11.76
CA ARG A 190 1.83 -25.52 -10.77
C ARG A 190 0.41 -25.00 -10.56
N ALA A 191 0.21 -23.68 -10.59
CA ALA A 191 -1.13 -23.07 -10.50
C ALA A 191 -2.05 -23.46 -11.66
N LEU A 192 -1.46 -23.69 -12.84
CA LEU A 192 -2.18 -24.00 -14.08
C LEU A 192 -2.40 -25.52 -14.27
N ASP A 193 -1.78 -26.37 -13.47
CA ASP A 193 -1.91 -27.82 -13.54
C ASP A 193 -3.04 -28.33 -12.62
N PRO A 194 -4.16 -28.86 -13.16
CA PRO A 194 -5.27 -29.35 -12.36
C PRO A 194 -4.94 -30.57 -11.47
N GLN A 195 -3.84 -31.28 -11.76
CA GLN A 195 -3.41 -32.48 -11.02
C GLN A 195 -2.34 -32.16 -9.97
N ALA A 196 -1.79 -30.95 -9.98
CA ALA A 196 -0.79 -30.55 -9.02
C ALA A 196 -1.40 -30.19 -7.65
N GLN A 197 -0.56 -30.24 -6.61
CA GLN A 197 -0.96 -29.74 -5.30
C GLN A 197 -1.27 -28.24 -5.37
N PRO A 198 -2.42 -27.79 -4.82
CA PRO A 198 -2.76 -26.38 -4.74
C PRO A 198 -1.69 -25.57 -4.01
N LEU A 199 -1.48 -24.34 -4.46
CA LEU A 199 -0.58 -23.39 -3.81
C LEU A 199 -1.12 -23.00 -2.43
N ASP A 200 -0.25 -22.94 -1.43
CA ASP A 200 -0.59 -22.33 -0.15
C ASP A 200 -0.62 -20.81 -0.23
N GLU A 201 -1.04 -20.14 0.86
CA GLU A 201 -1.18 -18.70 0.90
C GLU A 201 0.16 -17.95 0.74
N GLU A 202 1.26 -18.48 1.31
CA GLU A 202 2.60 -17.87 1.20
C GLU A 202 3.13 -17.97 -0.22
N GLU A 203 2.95 -19.13 -0.86
CA GLU A 203 3.28 -19.37 -2.25
C GLU A 203 2.43 -18.51 -3.20
N MET A 204 1.14 -18.34 -2.93
CA MET A 204 0.29 -17.42 -3.68
C MET A 204 0.75 -15.96 -3.53
N ALA A 205 1.16 -15.53 -2.33
CA ALA A 205 1.71 -14.19 -2.12
C ALA A 205 3.03 -13.99 -2.90
N ARG A 206 3.91 -15.00 -2.92
CA ARG A 206 5.13 -15.00 -3.74
C ARG A 206 4.82 -14.97 -5.24
N LEU A 207 3.85 -15.74 -5.69
CA LEU A 207 3.36 -15.74 -7.08
C LEU A 207 2.84 -14.35 -7.47
N ALA A 208 2.00 -13.73 -6.63
CA ALA A 208 1.47 -12.39 -6.87
C ALA A 208 2.59 -11.34 -7.00
N LEU A 209 3.56 -11.36 -6.09
CA LEU A 209 4.72 -10.45 -6.15
C LEU A 209 5.54 -10.64 -7.43
N GLY A 210 5.78 -11.89 -7.81
CA GLY A 210 6.49 -12.26 -9.02
C GLY A 210 5.76 -11.84 -10.30
N LEU A 211 4.45 -12.10 -10.38
CA LEU A 211 3.59 -11.67 -11.48
C LEU A 211 3.58 -10.15 -11.62
N ARG A 212 3.34 -9.41 -10.53
CA ARG A 212 3.37 -7.94 -10.53
C ARG A 212 4.71 -7.40 -11.07
N THR A 213 5.82 -8.02 -10.68
CA THR A 213 7.16 -7.62 -11.14
C THR A 213 7.34 -7.87 -12.64
N ARG A 214 6.86 -9.01 -13.16
CA ARG A 214 6.97 -9.33 -14.60
C ARG A 214 6.08 -8.46 -15.46
N LEU A 215 4.85 -8.20 -15.02
CA LEU A 215 3.86 -7.39 -15.71
C LEU A 215 4.25 -5.92 -15.80
N GLN A 216 5.15 -5.43 -14.95
CA GLN A 216 5.76 -4.11 -15.14
C GLN A 216 6.62 -4.03 -16.41
N LYS A 217 7.24 -5.14 -16.82
CA LYS A 217 8.03 -5.21 -18.07
C LYS A 217 7.16 -5.62 -19.25
N ASP A 218 6.21 -6.51 -19.02
CA ASP A 218 5.27 -7.04 -20.01
C ASP A 218 3.85 -6.56 -19.73
N ALA A 219 3.65 -5.24 -19.85
CA ALA A 219 2.38 -4.60 -19.47
C ALA A 219 1.22 -4.95 -20.40
N GLY A 220 1.47 -5.52 -21.59
CA GLY A 220 0.44 -5.94 -22.54
C GLY A 220 -0.13 -7.33 -22.30
N ASN A 221 0.37 -8.05 -21.30
CA ASN A 221 -0.01 -9.45 -21.05
C ASN A 221 -1.32 -9.54 -20.26
N VAL A 222 -2.44 -9.62 -21.00
CA VAL A 222 -3.80 -9.72 -20.45
C VAL A 222 -3.92 -10.92 -19.50
N GLU A 223 -3.45 -12.10 -19.90
CA GLU A 223 -3.58 -13.32 -19.09
C GLU A 223 -2.82 -13.20 -17.77
N GLY A 224 -1.62 -12.61 -17.78
CA GLY A 224 -0.87 -12.38 -16.56
C GLY A 224 -1.58 -11.39 -15.62
N TRP A 225 -2.22 -10.34 -16.15
CA TRP A 225 -3.05 -9.44 -15.35
C TRP A 225 -4.29 -10.14 -14.77
N LEU A 226 -4.95 -11.01 -15.54
CA LEU A 226 -6.08 -11.82 -15.05
C LEU A 226 -5.63 -12.73 -13.90
N MET A 227 -4.50 -13.41 -14.06
CA MET A 227 -3.95 -14.29 -13.02
C MET A 227 -3.59 -13.50 -11.75
N LEU A 228 -2.93 -12.35 -11.89
CA LEU A 228 -2.65 -11.48 -10.75
C LEU A 228 -3.94 -11.00 -10.05
N GLY A 229 -4.98 -10.68 -10.84
CA GLY A 229 -6.29 -10.31 -10.32
C GLY A 229 -6.93 -11.43 -9.51
N ARG A 230 -6.97 -12.65 -10.06
CA ARG A 230 -7.48 -13.86 -9.38
C ARG A 230 -6.70 -14.15 -8.11
N THR A 231 -5.37 -14.12 -8.16
CA THR A 231 -4.52 -14.35 -6.97
C THR A 231 -4.76 -13.27 -5.90
N GLY A 232 -4.88 -12.00 -6.30
CA GLY A 232 -5.23 -10.91 -5.39
C GLY A 232 -6.55 -11.13 -4.66
N MET A 233 -7.58 -11.63 -5.37
CA MET A 233 -8.88 -11.94 -4.77
C MET A 233 -8.79 -13.07 -3.74
N VAL A 234 -8.02 -14.12 -4.03
CA VAL A 234 -7.82 -15.25 -3.10
C VAL A 234 -7.09 -14.81 -1.84
N LEU A 235 -6.08 -13.94 -1.98
CA LEU A 235 -5.32 -13.38 -0.87
C LEU A 235 -6.07 -12.29 -0.09
N GLY A 236 -7.33 -11.99 -0.44
CA GLY A 236 -8.08 -10.87 0.14
C GLY A 236 -7.47 -9.49 -0.11
N ASN A 237 -6.55 -9.38 -1.08
CA ASN A 237 -5.88 -8.14 -1.42
C ASN A 237 -6.68 -7.41 -2.51
N ALA A 238 -7.72 -6.69 -2.06
CA ALA A 238 -8.65 -5.98 -2.92
C ALA A 238 -7.95 -4.98 -3.87
N SER A 239 -6.97 -4.22 -3.39
CA SER A 239 -6.27 -3.24 -4.23
C SER A 239 -5.51 -3.91 -5.37
N THR A 240 -4.78 -5.00 -5.10
CA THR A 240 -4.07 -5.75 -6.14
C THR A 240 -5.05 -6.38 -7.14
N ALA A 241 -6.16 -6.92 -6.66
CA ALA A 241 -7.19 -7.49 -7.52
C ALA A 241 -7.79 -6.45 -8.46
N THR A 242 -8.25 -5.33 -7.91
CA THR A 242 -8.88 -4.24 -8.67
C THR A 242 -7.91 -3.64 -9.68
N GLU A 243 -6.66 -3.34 -9.29
CA GLU A 243 -5.64 -2.80 -10.20
C GLU A 243 -5.34 -3.76 -11.35
N ALA A 244 -5.19 -5.06 -11.05
CA ALA A 244 -4.84 -6.06 -12.05
C ALA A 244 -5.98 -6.29 -13.06
N TYR A 245 -7.23 -6.44 -12.58
CA TYR A 245 -8.37 -6.56 -13.47
C TYR A 245 -8.66 -5.28 -14.26
N ALA A 246 -8.44 -4.10 -13.68
CA ALA A 246 -8.55 -2.84 -14.41
C ALA A 246 -7.56 -2.79 -15.58
N ASN A 247 -6.32 -3.24 -15.39
CA ASN A 247 -5.34 -3.34 -16.47
C ASN A 247 -5.75 -4.39 -17.51
N ALA A 248 -6.20 -5.57 -17.10
CA ALA A 248 -6.68 -6.60 -18.03
C ALA A 248 -7.85 -6.07 -18.89
N TYR A 249 -8.84 -5.43 -18.26
CA TYR A 249 -10.03 -4.89 -18.93
C TYR A 249 -9.68 -3.73 -19.87
N ARG A 250 -8.72 -2.87 -19.50
CA ARG A 250 -8.24 -1.79 -20.38
C ARG A 250 -7.54 -2.32 -21.63
N LEU A 251 -6.82 -3.42 -21.51
CA LEU A 251 -6.09 -4.04 -22.62
C LEU A 251 -7.03 -4.82 -23.55
N ASP A 252 -7.99 -5.56 -22.99
CA ASP A 252 -9.00 -6.28 -23.76
C ASP A 252 -10.40 -6.13 -23.13
N PRO A 253 -11.13 -5.06 -23.49
CA PRO A 253 -12.49 -4.82 -22.97
C PRO A 253 -13.52 -5.86 -23.41
N LYS A 254 -13.23 -6.66 -24.45
CA LYS A 254 -14.14 -7.69 -24.96
C LYS A 254 -13.98 -9.02 -24.24
N ASN A 255 -12.90 -9.19 -23.47
CA ASN A 255 -12.65 -10.38 -22.69
C ASN A 255 -13.63 -10.45 -21.51
N SER A 256 -14.47 -11.49 -21.49
CA SER A 256 -15.48 -11.70 -20.46
C SER A 256 -14.88 -11.90 -19.07
N ASP A 257 -13.72 -12.54 -18.96
CA ASP A 257 -13.05 -12.77 -17.68
C ASP A 257 -12.45 -11.48 -17.12
N ALA A 258 -11.90 -10.62 -17.99
CA ALA A 258 -11.40 -9.31 -17.58
C ALA A 258 -12.53 -8.41 -17.10
N ALA A 259 -13.61 -8.32 -17.87
CA ALA A 259 -14.75 -7.49 -17.53
C ALA A 259 -15.48 -8.00 -16.27
N SER A 260 -15.77 -9.30 -16.19
CA SER A 260 -16.46 -9.87 -15.03
C SER A 260 -15.59 -9.86 -13.77
N GLY A 261 -14.29 -10.14 -13.89
CA GLY A 261 -13.33 -10.05 -12.78
C GLY A 261 -13.16 -8.62 -12.26
N TYR A 262 -13.11 -7.63 -13.16
CA TYR A 262 -13.05 -6.23 -12.77
C TYR A 262 -14.33 -5.78 -12.06
N ALA A 263 -15.49 -6.14 -12.62
CA ALA A 263 -16.77 -5.83 -12.01
C ALA A 263 -16.89 -6.48 -10.62
N GLU A 264 -16.50 -7.74 -10.49
CA GLU A 264 -16.49 -8.46 -9.21
C GLU A 264 -15.60 -7.76 -8.17
N ALA A 265 -14.38 -7.37 -8.55
CA ALA A 265 -13.46 -6.66 -7.66
C ALA A 265 -14.04 -5.32 -7.19
N LEU A 266 -14.66 -4.54 -8.08
CA LEU A 266 -15.33 -3.28 -7.75
C LEU A 266 -16.51 -3.49 -6.78
N THR A 267 -17.32 -4.54 -6.99
CA THR A 267 -18.47 -4.83 -6.11
C THR A 267 -18.11 -5.37 -4.72
N ARG A 268 -16.83 -5.63 -4.46
CA ARG A 268 -16.33 -6.01 -3.13
C ARG A 268 -15.63 -4.84 -2.43
N SER A 269 -15.46 -3.70 -3.10
CA SER A 269 -14.89 -2.49 -2.52
C SER A 269 -15.82 -1.95 -1.43
N SER A 270 -15.25 -1.33 -0.40
CA SER A 270 -16.04 -0.58 0.60
C SER A 270 -16.50 0.78 0.08
N ASP A 271 -15.94 1.25 -1.05
CA ASP A 271 -16.33 2.50 -1.69
C ASP A 271 -17.71 2.35 -2.39
N PRO A 272 -18.72 3.15 -2.03
CA PRO A 272 -20.03 3.16 -2.71
C PRO A 272 -19.94 3.42 -4.23
N GLU A 273 -18.99 4.25 -4.66
CA GLU A 273 -18.81 4.59 -6.08
C GLU A 273 -18.25 3.42 -6.88
N ASP A 274 -17.30 2.67 -6.32
CA ASP A 274 -16.81 1.42 -6.92
C ASP A 274 -17.95 0.42 -7.06
N ASN A 275 -18.76 0.24 -6.02
CA ASN A 275 -19.90 -0.67 -6.06
C ASN A 275 -20.92 -0.31 -7.13
N ARG A 276 -21.19 0.98 -7.33
CA ARG A 276 -22.08 1.50 -8.37
C ARG A 276 -21.51 1.20 -9.77
N ARG A 277 -20.23 1.53 -10.00
CA ARG A 277 -19.52 1.25 -11.26
C ARG A 277 -19.47 -0.25 -11.58
N GLY A 278 -19.16 -1.07 -10.58
CA GLY A 278 -19.17 -2.53 -10.71
C GLY A 278 -20.56 -3.07 -11.07
N GLY A 279 -21.61 -2.54 -10.44
CA GLY A 279 -23.00 -2.87 -10.76
C GLY A 279 -23.41 -2.47 -12.18
N GLU A 280 -22.97 -1.33 -12.68
CA GLU A 280 -23.19 -0.89 -14.06
C GLU A 280 -22.48 -1.80 -15.07
N LEU A 281 -21.24 -2.19 -14.79
CA LEU A 281 -20.48 -3.11 -15.63
C LEU A 281 -21.12 -4.51 -15.66
N LEU A 282 -21.56 -5.02 -14.51
CA LEU A 282 -22.32 -6.28 -14.44
C LEU A 282 -23.63 -6.20 -15.24
N ARG A 283 -24.36 -5.08 -15.18
CA ARG A 283 -25.56 -4.88 -15.99
C ARG A 283 -25.26 -4.94 -17.49
N GLN A 284 -24.15 -4.34 -17.93
CA GLN A 284 -23.72 -4.41 -19.32
C GLN A 284 -23.37 -5.84 -19.72
N LEU A 285 -22.65 -6.57 -18.86
CA LEU A 285 -22.26 -7.96 -19.10
C LEU A 285 -23.47 -8.90 -19.19
N VAL A 286 -24.46 -8.75 -18.31
CA VAL A 286 -25.72 -9.51 -18.38
C VAL A 286 -26.46 -9.22 -19.69
N ARG A 287 -26.32 -8.01 -20.27
CA ARG A 287 -26.95 -7.67 -21.56
C ARG A 287 -26.22 -8.27 -22.76
N SER A 288 -24.90 -8.44 -22.69
CA SER A 288 -24.11 -9.03 -23.77
C SER A 288 -24.08 -10.56 -23.71
N ASP A 289 -24.05 -11.13 -22.51
CA ASP A 289 -24.01 -12.56 -22.25
C ASP A 289 -25.11 -12.96 -21.26
N HIS A 290 -26.27 -13.29 -21.81
CA HIS A 290 -27.46 -13.68 -21.04
C HIS A 290 -27.36 -15.09 -20.44
N ALA A 291 -26.34 -15.89 -20.79
CA ALA A 291 -26.23 -17.30 -20.40
C ALA A 291 -25.28 -17.51 -19.22
N SER A 292 -24.43 -16.54 -18.89
CA SER A 292 -23.48 -16.66 -17.79
C SER A 292 -24.16 -16.60 -16.41
N VAL A 293 -24.37 -17.77 -15.82
CA VAL A 293 -24.92 -17.91 -14.45
C VAL A 293 -24.06 -17.16 -13.42
N ARG A 294 -22.73 -17.12 -13.60
CA ARG A 294 -21.81 -16.41 -12.69
C ARG A 294 -22.07 -14.90 -12.71
N VAL A 295 -22.15 -14.30 -13.89
CA VAL A 295 -22.39 -12.86 -14.05
C VAL A 295 -23.78 -12.50 -13.53
N LEU A 296 -24.80 -13.30 -13.83
CA LEU A 296 -26.14 -13.14 -13.28
C LEU A 296 -26.15 -13.19 -11.75
N SER A 297 -25.40 -14.11 -11.15
CA SER A 297 -25.27 -14.22 -9.69
C SER A 297 -24.64 -12.96 -9.09
N LEU A 298 -23.51 -12.51 -9.64
CA LEU A 298 -22.82 -11.31 -9.18
C LEU A 298 -23.72 -10.08 -9.28
N TYR A 299 -24.42 -9.95 -10.42
CA TYR A 299 -25.37 -8.85 -10.64
C TYR A 299 -26.53 -8.88 -9.63
N ALA A 300 -27.12 -10.04 -9.41
CA ALA A 300 -28.26 -10.18 -8.50
C ALA A 300 -27.89 -9.83 -7.06
N PHE A 301 -26.74 -10.29 -6.56
CA PHE A 301 -26.27 -9.96 -5.23
C PHE A 301 -25.92 -8.48 -5.10
N ASN A 302 -25.18 -7.90 -6.05
CA ASN A 302 -24.88 -6.47 -6.02
C ASN A 302 -26.16 -5.60 -6.11
N ALA A 303 -27.15 -6.01 -6.91
CA ALA A 303 -28.44 -5.31 -6.97
C ALA A 303 -29.19 -5.39 -5.64
N PHE A 304 -29.18 -6.54 -4.97
CA PHE A 304 -29.83 -6.74 -3.68
C PHE A 304 -29.21 -5.88 -2.58
N GLU A 305 -27.87 -5.89 -2.46
CA GLU A 305 -27.14 -5.06 -1.48
C GLU A 305 -27.42 -3.56 -1.68
N GLN A 306 -27.56 -3.14 -2.94
CA GLN A 306 -27.90 -1.76 -3.31
C GLN A 306 -29.41 -1.45 -3.24
N GLN A 307 -30.21 -2.31 -2.60
CA GLN A 307 -31.66 -2.17 -2.44
C GLN A 307 -32.47 -2.12 -3.75
N ARG A 308 -31.86 -2.52 -4.88
CA ARG A 308 -32.50 -2.61 -6.19
C ARG A 308 -33.19 -3.97 -6.34
N PHE A 309 -34.13 -4.26 -5.43
CA PHE A 309 -34.75 -5.57 -5.27
C PHE A 309 -35.41 -6.10 -6.55
N GLY A 310 -36.03 -5.22 -7.35
CA GLY A 310 -36.65 -5.61 -8.62
C GLY A 310 -35.64 -6.17 -9.62
N GLU A 311 -34.45 -5.58 -9.71
CA GLU A 311 -33.38 -6.03 -10.58
C GLU A 311 -32.77 -7.35 -10.10
N ALA A 312 -32.58 -7.50 -8.78
CA ALA A 312 -32.12 -8.74 -8.17
C ALA A 312 -33.07 -9.91 -8.44
N VAL A 313 -34.38 -9.70 -8.23
CA VAL A 313 -35.42 -10.72 -8.50
C VAL A 313 -35.45 -11.13 -9.97
N ALA A 314 -35.33 -10.17 -10.90
CA ALA A 314 -35.28 -10.47 -12.33
C ALA A 314 -34.08 -11.35 -12.70
N ALA A 315 -32.89 -11.01 -12.19
CA ALA A 315 -31.67 -11.76 -12.44
C ALA A 315 -31.73 -13.19 -11.87
N TRP A 316 -32.18 -13.35 -10.62
CA TRP A 316 -32.39 -14.66 -10.01
C TRP A 316 -33.42 -15.53 -10.74
N LYS A 317 -34.53 -14.95 -11.20
CA LYS A 317 -35.52 -15.66 -12.05
C LYS A 317 -34.89 -16.12 -13.36
N MET A 318 -33.99 -15.32 -13.94
CA MET A 318 -33.25 -15.72 -15.14
C MET A 318 -32.30 -16.89 -14.85
N MET A 319 -31.59 -16.86 -13.73
CA MET A 319 -30.75 -17.99 -13.29
C MET A 319 -31.53 -19.29 -13.13
N LEU A 320 -32.72 -19.25 -12.52
CA LEU A 320 -33.57 -20.45 -12.37
C LEU A 320 -33.97 -21.09 -13.71
N LYS A 321 -34.05 -20.30 -14.80
CA LYS A 321 -34.32 -20.82 -16.14
C LYS A 321 -33.11 -21.52 -16.77
N LEU A 322 -31.90 -21.11 -16.38
CA LEU A 322 -30.64 -21.64 -16.93
C LEU A 322 -30.11 -22.85 -16.15
N LEU A 323 -30.42 -22.95 -14.86
CA LEU A 323 -29.95 -24.03 -13.99
C LEU A 323 -30.72 -25.34 -14.24
N PRO A 324 -30.07 -26.52 -14.17
CA PRO A 324 -30.73 -27.82 -14.14
C PRO A 324 -31.72 -27.95 -12.97
N ALA A 325 -32.75 -28.81 -13.11
CA ALA A 325 -33.82 -28.95 -12.11
C ALA A 325 -33.32 -29.46 -10.74
N ASP A 326 -32.24 -30.23 -10.75
CA ASP A 326 -31.60 -30.87 -9.60
C ASP A 326 -30.46 -30.03 -8.97
N ASP A 327 -30.18 -28.83 -9.51
CA ASP A 327 -29.12 -27.97 -9.00
C ASP A 327 -29.43 -27.42 -7.60
N THR A 328 -28.54 -27.69 -6.64
CA THR A 328 -28.68 -27.31 -5.23
C THR A 328 -28.80 -25.81 -5.02
N ARG A 329 -28.30 -24.98 -5.94
CA ARG A 329 -28.36 -23.52 -5.87
C ARG A 329 -29.78 -22.98 -6.07
N ARG A 330 -30.67 -23.73 -6.74
CA ARG A 330 -32.06 -23.30 -6.98
C ARG A 330 -32.79 -22.94 -5.69
N ALA A 331 -32.68 -23.79 -4.66
CA ALA A 331 -33.33 -23.55 -3.37
C ALA A 331 -32.82 -22.27 -2.66
N VAL A 332 -31.54 -21.92 -2.84
CA VAL A 332 -30.95 -20.68 -2.33
C VAL A 332 -31.52 -19.49 -3.09
N ILE A 333 -31.53 -19.55 -4.42
CA ILE A 333 -32.04 -18.48 -5.29
C ILE A 333 -33.53 -18.19 -5.02
N GLU A 334 -34.35 -19.23 -4.84
CA GLU A 334 -35.77 -19.07 -4.51
C GLU A 334 -35.98 -18.38 -3.15
N ARG A 335 -35.15 -18.70 -2.14
CA ARG A 335 -35.17 -18.00 -0.85
C ARG A 335 -34.80 -16.53 -1.02
N SER A 336 -33.75 -16.24 -1.77
CA SER A 336 -33.31 -14.86 -2.05
C SER A 336 -34.39 -14.05 -2.77
N ILE A 337 -35.10 -14.64 -3.74
CA ILE A 337 -36.26 -14.02 -4.41
C ILE A 337 -37.35 -13.68 -3.39
N ARG A 338 -37.75 -14.63 -2.53
CA ARG A 338 -38.78 -14.37 -1.49
C ARG A 338 -38.38 -13.24 -0.55
N GLN A 339 -37.12 -13.22 -0.12
CA GLN A 339 -36.60 -12.17 0.75
C GLN A 339 -36.63 -10.79 0.08
N ALA A 340 -36.18 -10.68 -1.17
CA ALA A 340 -36.20 -9.42 -1.91
C ALA A 340 -37.62 -8.89 -2.17
N MET A 341 -38.56 -9.77 -2.52
CA MET A 341 -39.97 -9.37 -2.71
C MET A 341 -40.60 -8.87 -1.40
N ALA A 342 -40.25 -9.48 -0.26
CA ALA A 342 -40.73 -9.02 1.05
C ALA A 342 -40.19 -7.64 1.43
N GLN A 343 -38.94 -7.31 1.06
CA GLN A 343 -38.36 -5.98 1.27
C GLN A 343 -38.92 -4.93 0.30
N GLN A 344 -39.22 -5.32 -0.94
CA GLN A 344 -39.81 -4.41 -1.93
C GLN A 344 -41.23 -3.95 -1.57
N GLY A 345 -41.98 -4.75 -0.82
CA GLY A 345 -43.35 -4.45 -0.40
C GLY A 345 -43.48 -3.69 0.92
N ARG A 346 -42.35 -3.31 1.56
CA ARG A 346 -42.30 -2.49 2.78
C ARG A 346 -42.03 -1.03 2.43
#